data_AF-A0A453HJA8-F1
#
_entry.id   AF-A0A453HJA8-F1
#
_cell.length_a   1.000
_cell.length_b   1.000
_cell.length_c   1.000
_cell.angle_alpha   90.00
_cell.angle_beta   90.00
_cell.angle_gamma   90.00
#
_symmetry.space_group_name_H-M   'P 1'
#
loop_
_entity.id
_entity.type
_entity.pdbx_description
1 polymer ?
#
loop_
_entity_poly.entity_id
_entity_poly.type
_entity_poly.pdbx_seq_one_letter_code
_entity_poly.pdbx_strand_id
1 'polypeptide(L)' 'RWPSSATYSASSCYKAIFIDACEDPHWRLTWRPWAPLRVKFFLWLAMQDRCWTAERLAHRGLPHEDACALCDQEEETMH' A
#
# COMPACT_ATOMS: atom_id res chain seq x y z
N ARG A 1 -24.08 0.07 11.83
CA ARG A 1 -25.26 0.33 12.70
C ARG A 1 -24.99 -0.28 14.07
N TRP A 2 -24.84 0.53 15.13
CA TRP A 2 -24.48 0.02 16.46
C TRP A 2 -25.69 -0.67 17.12
N PRO A 3 -25.51 -1.79 17.84
CA PRO A 3 -26.59 -2.42 18.57
C PRO A 3 -27.11 -1.47 19.67
N SER A 4 -28.42 -1.41 19.84
CA SER A 4 -29.11 -0.54 20.80
C SER A 4 -28.79 -0.85 22.28
N SER A 5 -28.08 -1.94 22.55
CA SER A 5 -27.65 -2.36 23.89
C SER A 5 -26.48 -1.55 24.48
N ALA A 6 -25.96 -0.54 23.76
CA ALA A 6 -24.87 0.36 24.18
C ALA A 6 -23.59 -0.34 24.68
N THR A 7 -23.47 -1.66 24.50
CA THR A 7 -22.37 -2.45 25.02
C THR A 7 -21.29 -2.51 23.94
N TYR A 8 -20.15 -1.88 24.22
CA TYR A 8 -18.99 -2.01 23.35
C TYR A 8 -18.51 -3.46 23.32
N SER A 9 -18.25 -3.97 22.11
CA SER A 9 -17.47 -5.18 21.92
C SER A 9 -16.48 -4.98 20.78
N ALA A 10 -15.28 -5.54 20.94
CA ALA A 10 -14.26 -5.53 19.88
C ALA A 10 -14.80 -6.18 18.59
N SER A 11 -15.65 -7.21 18.72
CA SER A 11 -16.23 -7.93 17.57
C SER A 11 -17.19 -7.06 16.75
N SER A 12 -18.06 -6.27 17.40
CA SER A 12 -19.01 -5.40 16.72
C SER A 12 -18.30 -4.19 16.10
N CYS A 13 -17.27 -3.69 16.78
CA CYS A 13 -16.40 -2.63 16.25
C CYS A 13 -15.68 -3.10 14.98
N TYR A 14 -15.03 -4.28 15.02
CA TYR A 14 -14.35 -4.86 13.87
C TYR A 14 -15.32 -5.02 12.70
N LYS A 15 -16.48 -5.65 12.89
CA LYS A 15 -17.49 -5.79 11.83
C LYS A 15 -17.94 -4.44 11.24
N ALA A 16 -18.08 -3.41 12.06
CA ALA A 16 -18.49 -2.09 11.60
C ALA A 16 -17.44 -1.41 10.70
N ILE A 17 -16.14 -1.64 10.96
CA ILE A 17 -15.05 -1.11 10.14
C ILE A 17 -15.07 -1.71 8.72
N PHE A 18 -15.56 -2.93 8.55
CA PHE A 18 -15.55 -3.66 7.27
C PHE A 18 -16.88 -3.64 6.51
N ILE A 19 -17.90 -2.89 6.95
CA ILE A 19 -19.25 -2.90 6.35
C ILE A 19 -19.26 -2.56 4.85
N ASP A 20 -18.30 -1.76 4.39
CA ASP A 20 -18.12 -1.38 2.98
C ASP A 20 -16.69 -1.66 2.48
N ALA A 21 -15.98 -2.59 3.09
CA ALA A 21 -14.65 -2.94 2.65
C ALA A 21 -14.72 -3.73 1.33
N CYS A 22 -14.00 -3.25 0.31
CA CYS A 22 -13.79 -4.00 -0.92
C CYS A 22 -12.63 -4.99 -0.75
N GLU A 23 -12.76 -6.17 -1.35
CA GLU A 23 -11.62 -7.07 -1.49
C GLU A 23 -10.65 -6.53 -2.52
N ASP A 24 -9.36 -6.47 -2.17
CA ASP A 24 -8.30 -6.15 -3.11
C ASP A 24 -8.13 -7.32 -4.09
N PRO A 25 -8.32 -7.10 -5.41
CA PRO A 25 -8.20 -8.17 -6.42
C PRO A 25 -6.81 -8.84 -6.43
N HIS A 26 -5.79 -8.16 -5.92
CA HIS A 26 -4.41 -8.63 -5.87
C HIS A 26 -3.99 -9.14 -4.48
N TRP A 27 -4.92 -9.33 -3.53
CA TRP A 27 -4.61 -9.73 -2.15
C TRP A 27 -3.72 -10.99 -2.06
N ARG A 28 -3.83 -11.91 -3.02
CA ARG A 28 -3.01 -13.14 -3.07
C ARG A 28 -1.54 -12.86 -3.32
N LEU A 29 -1.22 -11.83 -4.12
CA LEU A 29 0.15 -11.41 -4.39
C LEU A 29 0.79 -10.79 -3.15
N THR A 30 -0.01 -10.14 -2.30
CA THR A 30 0.44 -9.54 -1.05
C THR A 30 0.58 -10.57 0.07
N TRP A 31 -0.46 -11.37 0.29
CA TRP A 31 -0.62 -12.19 1.50
C TRP A 31 -0.32 -13.68 1.31
N ARG A 32 -0.37 -14.20 0.07
CA ARG A 32 -0.07 -15.61 -0.26
C ARG A 32 1.16 -15.86 -1.15
N PRO A 33 2.10 -14.94 -1.41
CA PRO A 33 3.21 -15.26 -2.30
C PRO A 33 4.20 -16.22 -1.62
N TRP A 34 4.68 -17.19 -2.40
CA TRP A 34 5.89 -17.96 -2.11
C TRP A 34 7.13 -17.11 -2.41
N ALA A 35 7.26 -15.98 -1.70
CA ALA A 35 8.35 -15.03 -1.88
C ALA A 35 8.99 -14.68 -0.53
N PRO A 36 10.29 -14.33 -0.50
CA PRO A 36 10.94 -13.79 0.68
C PRO A 36 10.22 -12.53 1.18
N LEU A 37 10.30 -12.28 2.49
CA LEU A 37 9.59 -11.16 3.14
C LEU A 37 9.92 -9.80 2.52
N ARG A 38 11.16 -9.57 2.08
CA ARG A 38 11.58 -8.33 1.40
C ARG A 38 10.78 -8.07 0.11
N VAL A 39 10.50 -9.12 -0.65
CA VAL A 39 9.71 -9.03 -1.89
C VAL A 39 8.25 -8.73 -1.57
N LYS A 40 7.70 -9.35 -0.51
CA LYS A 40 6.33 -9.08 -0.06
C LYS A 40 6.13 -7.63 0.37
N PHE A 41 7.08 -7.09 1.14
CA PHE A 41 7.03 -5.68 1.55
C PHE A 41 7.11 -4.73 0.36
N PHE A 42 8.00 -5.01 -0.60
CA PHE A 42 8.09 -4.22 -1.82
C PHE A 42 6.78 -4.24 -2.62
N LEU A 43 6.21 -5.42 -2.88
CA LEU A 43 4.93 -5.56 -3.57
C LEU A 43 3.79 -4.82 -2.85
N TRP A 44 3.73 -4.93 -1.52
CA TRP A 44 2.73 -4.24 -0.71
C TRP A 44 2.85 -2.70 -0.80
N LEU A 45 4.08 -2.18 -0.84
CA LEU A 45 4.32 -0.75 -1.07
C LEU A 45 3.93 -0.36 -2.50
N ALA A 46 4.32 -1.13 -3.51
CA ALA A 46 4.00 -0.85 -4.91
C ALA A 46 2.50 -0.77 -5.14
N MET A 47 1.73 -1.70 -4.57
CA MET A 47 0.26 -1.72 -4.67
C MET A 47 -0.44 -0.53 -4.01
N GLN A 48 0.23 0.18 -3.10
CA GLN A 48 -0.30 1.38 -2.46
C GLN A 48 0.22 2.67 -3.09
N ASP A 49 0.95 2.57 -4.21
CA ASP A 49 1.71 3.68 -4.74
C ASP A 49 2.64 4.24 -3.65
N ARG A 50 3.47 3.36 -3.04
CA ARG A 50 4.32 3.68 -1.87
C ARG A 50 5.78 3.32 -1.98
N CYS A 51 6.25 2.98 -3.17
CA CYS A 51 7.69 2.84 -3.41
C CYS A 51 8.42 4.19 -3.35
N TRP A 52 9.72 4.13 -3.10
CA TRP A 52 10.60 5.29 -3.14
C TRP A 52 11.08 5.52 -4.57
N THR A 53 10.28 6.23 -5.35
CA THR A 53 10.67 6.72 -6.67
C THR A 53 11.38 8.06 -6.59
N ALA A 54 12.14 8.42 -7.63
CA ALA A 54 12.76 9.74 -7.77
C ALA A 54 11.76 10.89 -7.56
N GLU A 55 10.57 10.81 -8.18
CA GLU A 55 9.48 11.80 -8.02
C GLU A 55 9.09 11.99 -6.55
N ARG A 56 8.94 10.89 -5.80
CA ARG A 56 8.54 10.94 -4.40
C ARG A 56 9.64 11.49 -3.49
N LEU A 57 10.90 11.22 -3.83
CA LEU A 57 12.05 11.81 -3.15
C LEU A 57 12.10 13.33 -3.42
N ALA A 58 11.84 13.75 -4.66
CA ALA A 58 11.76 15.16 -5.07
C ALA A 58 10.69 15.92 -4.29
N HIS A 59 9.47 15.38 -4.20
CA HIS A 59 8.38 15.97 -3.42
C HIS A 59 8.70 16.16 -1.93
N ARG A 60 9.64 15.38 -1.39
CA ARG A 60 10.06 15.45 0.01
C ARG A 60 11.36 16.24 0.22
N GLY A 61 11.96 16.78 -0.85
CA GLY A 61 13.24 17.49 -0.79
C GLY A 61 14.42 16.60 -0.42
N LEU A 62 14.33 15.30 -0.70
CA LEU A 62 15.42 14.35 -0.50
C LEU A 62 16.32 14.29 -1.74
N PRO A 63 17.62 13.93 -1.58
CA PRO A 63 18.49 13.69 -2.73
C PRO A 63 17.88 12.63 -3.66
N HIS A 64 17.83 12.93 -4.94
CA HIS A 64 17.27 12.07 -5.99
C HIS A 64 18.03 12.30 -7.31
N GLU A 65 17.89 11.35 -8.23
CA GLU A 65 18.37 11.48 -9.60
C GLU A 65 17.31 12.19 -10.45
N ASP A 66 17.74 13.02 -11.41
CA ASP A 66 16.83 13.77 -12.30
C ASP A 66 16.13 12.85 -13.33
N ALA A 67 16.72 11.69 -13.61
CA ALA A 67 16.21 10.69 -14.54
C ALA A 67 16.21 9.30 -13.89
N CYS A 68 15.41 8.39 -14.42
CA CYS A 68 15.32 7.02 -13.95
C CYS A 68 16.65 6.28 -14.13
N ALA A 69 17.22 5.77 -13.05
CA ALA A 69 18.49 5.02 -13.01
C ALA A 69 18.56 3.81 -13.98
N LEU A 70 17.41 3.31 -14.47
CA LEU A 70 17.35 2.15 -15.37
C LEU A 70 17.36 2.54 -16.84
N CYS A 71 16.59 3.55 -17.25
CA CYS A 71 16.42 3.93 -18.65
C CYS A 71 17.10 5.25 -19.03
N ASP A 72 17.46 6.07 -18.04
CA ASP A 72 18.14 7.37 -18.17
C ASP A 72 17.45 8.34 -19.15
N GLN A 73 16.12 8.24 -19.27
CA GLN A 73 15.33 8.96 -20.26
C GLN A 73 14.25 9.85 -19.63
N GLU A 74 13.49 9.29 -18.69
CA GLU A 74 12.34 9.94 -18.06
C GLU A 74 12.46 9.86 -16.54
N GLU A 75 11.70 10.69 -15.83
CA GLU A 75 11.63 10.65 -14.37
C GLU A 75 11.04 9.32 -13.89
N GLU A 76 11.62 8.75 -12.82
CA GLU A 76 11.05 7.57 -12.19
C GLU A 76 9.78 7.95 -11.42
N THR A 77 8.63 7.49 -11.94
CA THR A 77 7.29 7.76 -11.40
C THR A 77 6.53 6.45 -11.17
N MET A 78 5.46 6.49 -10.35
CA MET A 78 4.51 5.39 -10.21
C MET A 78 3.19 5.77 -10.90
N HIS A 79 2.54 4.80 -11.56
CA HIS A 79 1.30 5.00 -12.34
C HIS A 79 0.02 4.75 -11.54
#